data_AF-A0A3D4B1H1-F1
#
_entry.id   AF-A0A3D4B1H1-F1
#
_cell.length_a   1.000
_cell.length_b   1.000
_cell.length_c   1.000
_cell.angle_alpha   90.00
_cell.angle_beta   90.00
_cell.angle_gamma   90.00
#
_symmetry.space_group_name_H-M   'P 1'
#
loop_
_entity.id
_entity.type
_entity.pdbx_description
1 polymer ?
#
loop_
_entity_poly.entity_id
_entity_poly.type
_entity_poly.pdbx_seq_one_letter_code
_entity_poly.pdbx_strand_id
1 'polypeptide(L)' 'MAGADPHDEQRAIFGARWGIDGHRLYVDYREMLEAEKLDLVSVCTTTRIRSQIVQDIAQS' A
#
# COMPACT_ATOMS: atom_id res chain seq x y z
N MET A 1 1.90 10.80 -0.39
CA MET A 1 2.24 9.47 -0.93
C MET A 1 2.13 8.50 0.23
N ALA A 2 1.54 7.33 0.02
CA ALA A 2 1.36 6.29 1.03
C ALA A 2 1.81 4.95 0.44
N GLY A 3 2.06 3.96 1.28
CA GLY A 3 2.43 2.62 0.82
C GLY A 3 2.04 1.53 1.80
N ALA A 4 1.80 0.34 1.26
CA ALA A 4 1.51 -0.84 2.05
C ALA A 4 2.35 -2.04 1.58
N ASP A 5 2.99 -2.73 2.52
CA ASP A 5 3.66 -4.00 2.31
C ASP A 5 3.61 -4.78 3.63
N PRO A 6 3.27 -6.07 3.67
CA PRO A 6 3.29 -6.84 4.92
C PRO A 6 4.69 -7.02 5.51
N HIS A 7 5.76 -6.94 4.70
CA HIS A 7 7.14 -7.08 5.16
C HIS A 7 7.67 -5.74 5.67
N ASP A 8 8.03 -5.70 6.95
CA ASP A 8 8.49 -4.49 7.62
C ASP A 8 9.71 -3.85 6.96
N GLU A 9 10.70 -4.66 6.57
CA GLU A 9 11.92 -4.18 5.90
C GLU A 9 11.62 -3.50 4.55
N GLN A 10 10.78 -4.13 3.71
CA GLN A 10 10.43 -3.55 2.40
C GLN A 10 9.65 -2.24 2.56
N ARG A 11 8.71 -2.21 3.53
CA ARG A 11 7.94 -1.01 3.86
C ARG A 11 8.83 0.12 4.39
N ALA A 12 9.80 -0.19 5.26
CA ALA A 12 10.76 0.78 5.78
C ALA A 12 11.67 1.34 4.67
N ILE A 13 12.18 0.49 3.78
CA ILE A 13 12.99 0.91 2.62
C ILE A 13 12.19 1.83 1.70
N PHE A 14 10.94 1.49 1.40
CA PHE A 14 10.06 2.34 0.59
C PHE A 14 9.83 3.70 1.25
N GLY A 15 9.53 3.72 2.55
CA GLY A 15 9.36 4.94 3.33
C GLY A 15 10.60 5.85 3.30
N ALA A 16 11.77 5.29 3.60
CA ALA A 16 13.04 6.02 3.60
C ALA A 16 13.41 6.54 2.20
N ARG A 17 13.21 5.73 1.16
CA ARG A 17 13.56 6.09 -0.23
C ARG A 17 12.75 7.28 -0.74
N TRP A 18 11.49 7.39 -0.33
CA TRP A 18 10.57 8.40 -0.85
C TRP A 18 10.21 9.49 0.18
N GLY A 19 10.82 9.48 1.36
CA GLY A 19 10.56 10.46 2.42
C GLY A 19 9.13 10.44 2.93
N ILE A 20 8.53 9.24 3.03
CA ILE A 20 7.15 9.06 3.48
C ILE A 20 7.14 8.90 5.00
N ASP A 21 6.32 9.70 5.67
CA ASP A 21 6.13 9.59 7.11
C ASP A 21 5.60 8.20 7.51
N GLY A 22 6.09 7.67 8.63
CA GLY A 22 5.69 6.34 9.11
C GLY A 22 4.19 6.16 9.33
N HIS A 23 3.43 7.24 9.56
CA HIS A 23 1.97 7.18 9.73
C HIS A 23 1.20 6.91 8.41
N ARG A 24 1.88 6.96 7.27
CA ARG A 24 1.33 6.66 5.92
C ARG A 24 1.90 5.38 5.33
N LEU A 25 2.54 4.57 6.18
CA LEU A 25 3.08 3.26 5.85
C LEU A 25 2.28 2.19 6.59
N TYR A 26 1.60 1.33 5.83
CA TYR A 26 0.63 0.38 6.38
C TYR A 26 1.11 -1.05 6.20
N VAL A 27 0.78 -1.93 7.14
CA VAL A 27 1.05 -3.37 7.01
C VAL A 27 0.04 -4.01 6.06
N ASP A 28 -1.24 -3.61 6.16
CA ASP A 28 -2.31 -4.03 5.27
C ASP A 28 -2.73 -2.87 4.35
N TYR A 29 -2.90 -3.17 3.06
CA TYR A 29 -3.36 -2.18 2.09
C TYR A 29 -4.81 -1.75 2.35
N ARG A 30 -5.62 -2.56 3.04
CA ARG A 30 -7.00 -2.19 3.37
C ARG A 30 -7.06 -1.02 4.35
N GLU A 31 -6.20 -1.04 5.37
CA GLU A 31 -6.04 0.08 6.31
C GLU A 31 -5.60 1.35 5.58
N MET A 32 -4.72 1.20 4.57
CA MET A 32 -4.31 2.32 3.73
C MET A 32 -5.49 2.89 2.92
N LEU A 33 -6.31 2.03 2.30
CA LEU A 33 -7.48 2.47 1.51
C LEU A 33 -8.54 3.16 2.38
N GLU A 34 -8.73 2.72 3.62
CA GLU A 34 -9.66 3.36 4.55
C GLU A 34 -9.16 4.71 5.06
N ALA A 35 -7.84 4.83 5.31
CA ALA A 35 -7.25 6.03 5.89
C ALA A 35 -6.93 7.12 4.86
N GLU A 36 -6.65 6.76 3.61
CA GLU A 36 -6.10 7.65 2.59
C GLU A 36 -7.08 7.88 1.45
N LYS A 37 -7.18 9.12 0.97
CA LYS A 37 -7.88 9.44 -0.29
C LYS A 37 -6.90 9.35 -1.44
N LEU A 38 -6.89 8.22 -2.15
CA LEU A 38 -5.93 7.91 -3.20
C LEU A 38 -6.55 8.09 -4.59
N ASP A 39 -5.97 8.96 -5.42
CA ASP A 39 -6.39 9.11 -6.82
C ASP A 39 -5.77 8.05 -7.76
N LEU A 40 -4.66 7.44 -7.35
CA LEU A 40 -3.93 6.43 -8.11
C LEU A 40 -3.28 5.41 -7.17
N VAL A 41 -3.43 4.12 -7.50
CA VAL A 41 -2.79 3.03 -6.77
C VAL A 41 -2.02 2.13 -7.73
N SER A 42 -0.75 1.88 -7.43
CA SER A 42 0.09 0.92 -8.16
C SER A 42 0.17 -0.40 -7.39
N VAL A 43 -0.20 -1.52 -8.03
CA VAL A 43 -0.21 -2.85 -7.40
C VAL A 43 0.92 -3.70 -7.94
N CYS A 44 2.00 -3.82 -7.17
CA CYS A 44 3.21 -4.57 -7.54
C CYS A 44 3.35 -5.89 -6.75
N THR A 45 2.24 -6.53 -6.40
CA THR A 45 2.20 -7.75 -5.58
C THR A 45 2.26 -9.04 -6.42
N THR A 46 2.49 -10.17 -5.74
CA THR A 46 2.51 -11.50 -6.40
C THR A 46 1.18 -11.84 -7.05
N THR A 47 1.22 -12.64 -8.13
CA THR A 47 0.05 -12.94 -8.98
C THR A 47 -1.11 -13.55 -8.22
N ARG A 48 -0.85 -14.36 -7.18
CA ARG A 48 -1.89 -15.04 -6.40
C ARG A 48 -2.87 -14.09 -5.69
N ILE A 49 -2.39 -12.95 -5.21
CA ILE A 49 -3.19 -12.00 -4.41
C ILE A 49 -3.57 -10.73 -5.19
N ARG A 50 -2.88 -10.47 -6.31
CA ARG A 50 -3.01 -9.22 -7.06
C ARG A 50 -4.43 -8.96 -7.56
N SER A 51 -5.14 -9.98 -8.05
CA SER A 51 -6.51 -9.78 -8.55
C SER A 51 -7.46 -9.29 -7.47
N GLN A 52 -7.35 -9.84 -6.25
CA GLN A 52 -8.17 -9.39 -5.12
C GLN A 52 -7.86 -7.95 -4.75
N ILE A 53 -6.57 -7.62 -4.62
CA ILE A 53 -6.13 -6.26 -4.25
C ILE A 53 -6.67 -5.23 -5.26
N VAL A 54 -6.59 -5.53 -6.56
CA VAL A 54 -7.11 -4.63 -7.61
C VAL A 54 -8.63 -4.47 -7.51
N GLN A 55 -9.37 -5.54 -7.20
CA GLN A 55 -10.82 -5.47 -7.01
C GLN A 55 -11.20 -4.65 -5.78
N ASP A 56 -10.50 -4.84 -4.66
CA ASP A 56 -10.71 -4.09 -3.42
C ASP A 56 -10.46 -2.59 -3.64
N ILE A 57 -9.38 -2.22 -4.34
CA ILE A 57 -9.08 -0.82 -4.71
C ILE A 57 -10.17 -0.22 -5.61
N ALA A 58 -10.68 -0.98 -6.59
CA ALA A 58 -11.70 -0.47 -7.51
C ALA A 58 -13.06 -0.23 -6.83
N GLN A 59 -13.25 -0.77 -5.61
CA GLN A 59 -14.49 -0.68 -4.83
C GLN A 59 -14.39 0.28 -3.63
N SER A 60 -13.19 0.80 -3.33
CA SER A 60 -12.94 1.72 -2.20
C SER A 60 -13.31 3.16 -2.50
#